data_AF-A0A3S9PX69-F1
#
_entry.id   AF-A0A3S9PX69-F1
#
_cell.length_a   1.000
_cell.length_b   1.000
_cell.length_c   1.000
_cell.angle_alpha   90.00
_cell.angle_beta   90.00
_cell.angle_gamma   90.00
#
_symmetry.space_group_name_H-M   'P 1'
#
loop_
_entity.id
_entity.type
_entity.pdbx_description
1 polymer ?
#
loop_
_entity_poly.entity_id
_entity_poly.type
_entity_poly.pdbx_seq_one_letter_code
_entity_poly.pdbx_strand_id
1 'polypeptide(L)'
;MEAPRSSLLAVAVPGIPQATTKDDVPALISPALNTLVWPDRAVGLTQGDIIVIARKLVAICEGRLVKEGTAKEDALSEGNSPRGISVLPPEDPRTSAREIRRGLDARFGGRPGLIITGPGELLSAAGIDSTIGSADLRRSLAATAEVLMNAYPDHPVVAIRGLGHLLTYEDQD
;
A
#
# COMPACT_ATOMS: atom_id res chain seq x y z
N MET A 1 14.71 15.16 28.57
CA MET A 1 14.69 15.52 27.15
C MET A 1 13.23 15.47 26.72
N GLU A 2 12.63 16.58 26.32
CA GLU A 2 11.22 16.63 25.89
C GLU A 2 11.09 15.80 24.61
N ALA A 3 10.11 14.89 24.57
CA ALA A 3 9.84 14.12 23.36
C ALA A 3 9.43 15.08 22.23
N PRO A 4 9.83 14.82 20.97
CA PRO A 4 9.40 15.65 19.86
C PRO A 4 7.86 15.70 19.81
N ARG A 5 7.30 16.89 19.61
CA ARG A 5 5.84 17.11 19.58
C ARG A 5 5.14 16.43 18.40
N SER A 6 5.92 16.05 17.38
CA SER A 6 5.45 15.35 16.18
C SER A 6 6.50 14.35 15.71
N SER A 7 6.06 13.17 15.27
CA SER A 7 6.90 12.14 14.66
C SER A 7 6.22 11.57 13.43
N LEU A 8 7.01 11.30 12.39
CA LEU A 8 6.59 10.53 11.24
C LEU A 8 7.32 9.19 11.26
N LEU A 9 6.56 8.09 11.27
CA LEU A 9 7.10 6.74 11.24
C LEU A 9 6.65 6.06 9.96
N ALA A 10 7.57 5.34 9.30
CA ALA A 10 7.27 4.49 8.16
C ALA A 10 7.95 3.14 8.37
N VAL A 11 7.18 2.05 8.23
CA VAL A 11 7.67 0.68 8.46
C VAL A 11 7.28 -0.22 7.31
N ALA A 12 8.26 -0.96 6.76
CA ALA A 12 7.99 -2.08 5.87
C ALA A 12 7.29 -3.18 6.69
N VAL A 13 6.14 -3.67 6.21
CA VAL A 13 5.32 -4.63 6.94
C VAL A 13 5.82 -6.06 6.64
N PRO A 14 6.40 -6.76 7.63
CA PRO A 14 6.88 -8.13 7.44
C PRO A 14 5.73 -9.14 7.48
N GLY A 15 6.01 -10.37 7.03
CA GLY A 15 5.13 -11.51 7.25
C GLY A 15 3.89 -11.57 6.37
N ILE A 16 3.83 -10.76 5.30
CA ILE A 16 2.80 -10.88 4.27
C ILE A 16 3.13 -12.11 3.40
N PRO A 17 2.23 -13.10 3.31
CA PRO A 17 2.48 -14.29 2.51
C PRO A 17 2.48 -13.97 1.01
N GLN A 18 3.04 -14.88 0.21
CA GLN A 18 3.00 -14.77 -1.24
C GLN A 18 1.56 -14.81 -1.76
N ALA A 19 1.15 -13.75 -2.45
CA ALA A 19 -0.19 -13.62 -3.01
C ALA A 19 -0.42 -14.55 -4.21
N THR A 20 -1.69 -14.89 -4.40
CA THR A 20 -2.24 -15.67 -5.50
C THR A 20 -3.48 -14.97 -6.07
N THR A 21 -3.96 -15.43 -7.23
CA THR A 21 -5.17 -14.90 -7.87
C THR A 21 -6.47 -15.24 -7.13
N LYS A 22 -6.39 -15.89 -5.97
CA LYS A 22 -7.54 -16.24 -5.12
C LYS A 22 -7.61 -15.39 -3.85
N ASP A 23 -6.61 -14.55 -3.61
CA ASP A 23 -6.49 -13.80 -2.38
C ASP A 23 -7.22 -12.46 -2.46
N ASP A 24 -7.94 -12.12 -1.40
CA ASP A 24 -8.47 -10.78 -1.13
C ASP A 24 -7.37 -9.96 -0.44
N VAL A 25 -6.97 -8.82 -1.02
CA VAL A 25 -5.85 -8.02 -0.51
C VAL A 25 -6.03 -7.62 0.96
N PRO A 26 -7.17 -7.03 1.38
CA PRO A 26 -7.42 -6.76 2.80
C PRO A 26 -7.27 -7.99 3.69
N ALA A 27 -7.86 -9.13 3.32
CA ALA A 27 -7.76 -10.37 4.09
C ALA A 27 -6.31 -10.84 4.23
N LEU A 28 -5.54 -10.74 3.14
CA LEU A 28 -4.15 -11.19 3.05
C LEU A 28 -3.22 -10.38 3.97
N ILE A 29 -3.36 -9.05 3.99
CA ILE A 29 -2.43 -8.17 4.70
C ILE A 29 -2.84 -7.90 6.15
N SER A 30 -4.11 -8.08 6.50
CA SER A 30 -4.62 -7.77 7.84
C SER A 30 -3.94 -8.52 8.99
N PRO A 31 -3.62 -9.83 8.89
CA PRO A 31 -2.89 -10.51 9.97
C PRO A 31 -1.56 -9.85 10.30
N ALA A 32 -0.77 -9.50 9.28
CA ALA A 32 0.51 -8.83 9.45
C ALA A 32 0.36 -7.41 10.05
N LEU A 33 -0.63 -6.66 9.57
CA LEU A 33 -0.95 -5.32 10.08
C LEU A 33 -1.44 -5.33 11.53
N ASN A 34 -2.20 -6.36 11.93
CA ASN A 34 -2.70 -6.51 13.30
C ASN A 34 -1.59 -6.77 14.32
N THR A 35 -0.53 -7.49 13.91
CA THR A 35 0.62 -7.81 14.77
C THR A 35 1.81 -6.89 14.56
N LEU A 36 1.67 -5.86 13.72
CA LEU A 36 2.76 -4.94 13.38
C LEU A 36 3.24 -4.20 14.63
N VAL A 37 4.54 -4.30 14.92
CA VAL A 37 5.17 -3.58 16.03
C VAL A 37 5.88 -2.35 15.48
N TRP A 38 5.48 -1.18 15.97
CA TRP A 38 6.05 0.11 15.59
C TRP A 38 7.35 0.40 16.37
N PRO A 39 8.22 1.30 15.88
CA PRO A 39 9.46 1.68 16.57
C PRO A 39 9.25 2.24 17.99
N ASP A 40 8.09 2.85 18.24
CA ASP A 40 7.64 3.35 19.54
C ASP A 40 7.04 2.26 20.45
N ARG A 41 7.06 1.00 20.00
CA ARG A 41 6.48 -0.20 20.64
C ARG A 41 4.95 -0.27 20.63
N ALA A 42 4.27 0.65 19.95
CA ALA A 42 2.85 0.47 19.68
C ALA A 42 2.63 -0.79 18.82
N VAL A 43 1.49 -1.44 18.98
CA VAL A 43 1.14 -2.65 18.24
C VAL A 43 -0.14 -2.41 17.45
N GLY A 44 -0.14 -2.89 16.21
CA GLY A 44 -1.29 -2.81 15.31
C GLY A 44 -1.47 -1.45 14.65
N LEU A 45 -2.49 -1.39 13.80
CA LEU A 45 -2.93 -0.15 13.17
C LEU A 45 -3.83 0.66 14.10
N THR A 46 -3.80 1.96 13.91
CA THR A 46 -4.65 2.94 14.61
C THR A 46 -5.30 3.89 13.61
N GLN A 47 -6.32 4.59 14.08
CA GLN A 47 -6.92 5.69 13.32
C GLN A 47 -5.85 6.74 12.98
N GLY A 48 -5.73 7.08 11.71
CA GLY A 48 -4.72 8.04 11.23
C GLY A 48 -3.52 7.42 10.51
N ASP A 49 -3.44 6.09 10.46
CA ASP A 49 -2.39 5.40 9.69
C ASP A 49 -2.70 5.40 8.19
N ILE A 50 -1.65 5.41 7.39
CA ILE A 50 -1.69 5.30 5.94
C ILE A 50 -1.01 4.00 5.54
N ILE A 51 -1.69 3.21 4.71
CA ILE A 51 -1.19 1.94 4.17
C ILE A 51 -0.80 2.15 2.72
N VAL A 52 0.45 1.86 2.38
CA VAL A 52 0.98 1.95 1.03
C VAL A 52 1.25 0.55 0.50
N ILE A 53 0.66 0.20 -0.64
CA ILE A 53 0.69 -1.15 -1.22
C ILE A 53 1.35 -1.11 -2.59
N ALA A 54 2.27 -2.04 -2.84
CA ALA A 54 2.85 -2.23 -4.17
C ALA A 54 1.79 -2.69 -5.18
N ARG A 55 1.74 -2.04 -6.34
CA ARG A 55 0.78 -2.33 -7.44
C ARG A 55 0.77 -3.79 -7.85
N LYS A 56 1.92 -4.45 -7.73
CA LYS A 56 2.07 -5.86 -8.09
C LYS A 56 1.24 -6.78 -7.20
N LEU A 57 1.15 -6.49 -5.89
CA LEU A 57 0.34 -7.27 -4.96
C LEU A 57 -1.13 -7.24 -5.39
N VAL A 58 -1.62 -6.05 -5.69
CA VAL A 58 -2.99 -5.80 -6.16
C VAL A 58 -3.24 -6.52 -7.50
N ALA A 59 -2.35 -6.34 -8.47
CA ALA A 59 -2.45 -6.98 -9.77
C ALA A 59 -2.48 -8.52 -9.71
N ILE A 60 -1.70 -9.14 -8.82
CA ILE A 60 -1.72 -10.60 -8.63
C ILE A 60 -3.08 -11.05 -8.09
N CYS A 61 -3.60 -10.39 -7.05
CA CYS A 61 -4.91 -10.69 -6.48
C CYS A 61 -6.06 -10.50 -7.50
N GLU A 62 -5.95 -9.51 -8.39
CA GLU A 62 -6.88 -9.28 -9.50
C GLU A 62 -6.75 -10.28 -10.65
N GLY A 63 -5.77 -11.20 -10.60
CA GLY A 63 -5.57 -12.18 -11.67
C GLY A 63 -4.95 -11.58 -12.95
N ARG A 64 -4.24 -10.46 -12.85
CA ARG A 64 -3.59 -9.76 -13.97
C ARG A 64 -2.30 -10.46 -14.40
N LEU A 65 -2.36 -11.76 -14.66
CA LEU A 65 -1.21 -12.60 -15.00
C LEU A 65 -1.31 -13.08 -16.44
N VAL A 66 -0.23 -12.89 -17.21
CA VAL A 66 -0.12 -13.37 -18.60
C VAL A 66 1.17 -14.16 -18.79
N LYS A 67 1.21 -15.02 -19.81
CA LYS A 67 2.45 -15.71 -20.17
C LYS A 67 3.51 -14.69 -20.62
N GLU A 68 4.73 -14.89 -20.17
CA GLU A 68 5.86 -14.06 -20.58
C GLU A 68 5.99 -14.07 -22.12
N GLY A 69 6.24 -12.89 -22.71
CA GLY A 69 6.28 -12.69 -24.17
C GLY A 69 4.91 -12.56 -24.86
N THR A 70 3.80 -12.63 -24.12
CA THR A 70 2.44 -12.39 -24.68
C THR A 70 1.86 -11.02 -24.35
N ALA A 71 2.47 -10.29 -23.41
CA ALA A 71 2.07 -8.92 -23.08
C ALA A 71 2.43 -7.98 -24.23
N LYS A 72 1.49 -7.10 -24.60
CA LYS A 72 1.64 -6.18 -25.74
C LYS A 72 2.43 -4.92 -25.41
N GLU A 73 2.51 -4.54 -24.13
CA GLU A 73 3.35 -3.51 -23.50
C GLU A 73 2.85 -3.39 -22.03
N ASP A 74 3.59 -2.74 -21.13
CA ASP A 74 3.26 -2.50 -19.70
C ASP A 74 3.32 -3.67 -18.71
N ALA A 75 3.82 -4.83 -19.11
CA ALA A 75 4.10 -5.92 -18.18
C ALA A 75 5.13 -5.51 -17.11
N LEU A 76 4.79 -5.75 -15.84
CA LEU A 76 5.66 -5.62 -14.69
C LEU A 76 6.73 -6.72 -14.73
N SER A 77 7.90 -6.38 -15.25
CA SER A 77 9.09 -7.21 -15.20
C SER A 77 9.94 -6.82 -14.00
N GLU A 78 9.71 -7.44 -12.83
CA GLU A 78 10.72 -7.72 -11.78
C GLU A 78 10.09 -8.19 -10.45
N GLY A 79 10.84 -9.02 -9.70
CA GLY A 79 10.69 -9.37 -8.28
C GLY A 79 9.51 -10.28 -7.88
N ASN A 80 9.74 -11.56 -7.57
CA ASN A 80 8.78 -12.52 -7.00
C ASN A 80 7.61 -13.02 -7.89
N SER A 81 7.66 -12.85 -9.22
CA SER A 81 6.76 -13.60 -10.13
C SER A 81 7.29 -15.02 -10.40
N PRO A 82 6.44 -16.05 -10.52
CA PRO A 82 6.86 -17.33 -11.07
C PRO A 82 7.48 -17.14 -12.47
N ARG A 83 8.54 -17.90 -12.77
CA ARG A 83 9.21 -17.83 -14.09
C ARG A 83 8.23 -18.09 -15.22
N GLY A 84 8.32 -17.33 -16.32
CA GLY A 84 7.42 -17.46 -17.46
C GLY A 84 6.09 -16.73 -17.29
N ILE A 85 5.92 -15.92 -16.24
CA ILE A 85 4.72 -15.11 -15.99
C ILE A 85 5.08 -13.62 -15.90
N SER A 86 4.39 -12.82 -16.70
CA SER A 86 4.38 -11.37 -16.61
C SER A 86 3.12 -10.90 -15.87
N VAL A 87 3.24 -9.88 -15.03
CA VAL A 87 2.09 -9.29 -14.32
C VAL A 87 1.71 -8.01 -15.04
N LEU A 88 0.45 -7.83 -15.45
CA LEU A 88 -0.04 -6.57 -15.99
C LEU A 88 -0.35 -5.59 -14.86
N PRO A 89 -0.46 -4.28 -15.12
CA PRO A 89 -0.94 -3.34 -14.12
C PRO A 89 -2.35 -3.73 -13.63
N PRO A 90 -2.74 -3.28 -12.41
CA PRO A 90 -4.11 -3.41 -11.95
C PRO A 90 -5.10 -2.82 -12.96
N GLU A 91 -6.29 -3.41 -13.07
CA GLU A 91 -7.27 -3.00 -14.08
C GLU A 91 -7.82 -1.59 -13.83
N ASP A 92 -8.21 -1.31 -12.59
CA ASP A 92 -8.60 0.02 -12.14
C ASP A 92 -8.04 0.27 -10.72
N PRO A 93 -6.82 0.80 -10.61
CA PRO A 93 -6.19 1.08 -9.32
C PRO A 93 -7.04 1.97 -8.40
N ARG A 94 -7.90 2.83 -8.95
CA ARG A 94 -8.76 3.71 -8.14
C ARG A 94 -9.86 2.92 -7.46
N THR A 95 -10.56 2.07 -8.22
CA THR A 95 -11.60 1.21 -7.65
C THR A 95 -10.99 0.24 -6.64
N SER A 96 -9.87 -0.40 -6.98
CA SER A 96 -9.16 -1.31 -6.07
C SER A 96 -8.72 -0.61 -4.78
N ALA A 97 -8.22 0.63 -4.86
CA ALA A 97 -7.86 1.38 -3.67
C ALA A 97 -9.07 1.62 -2.74
N ARG A 98 -10.22 2.01 -3.29
CA ARG A 98 -11.44 2.24 -2.49
C ARG A 98 -11.94 0.95 -1.85
N GLU A 99 -11.92 -0.16 -2.57
CA GLU A 99 -12.34 -1.47 -2.06
C GLU A 99 -11.41 -2.00 -0.97
N ILE A 100 -10.10 -1.92 -1.19
CA ILE A 100 -9.10 -2.32 -0.21
C ILE A 100 -9.26 -1.47 1.06
N ARG A 101 -9.42 -0.15 0.92
CA ARG A 101 -9.63 0.77 2.04
C ARG A 101 -10.87 0.38 2.85
N ARG A 102 -11.99 0.09 2.19
CA ARG A 102 -13.22 -0.39 2.85
C ARG A 102 -13.00 -1.72 3.57
N GLY A 103 -12.28 -2.65 2.95
CA GLY A 103 -11.95 -3.93 3.55
C GLY A 103 -11.07 -3.80 4.80
N LEU A 104 -10.14 -2.86 4.82
CA LEU A 104 -9.32 -2.55 5.99
C LEU A 104 -10.14 -1.82 7.08
N ASP A 105 -10.98 -0.86 6.71
CA ASP A 105 -11.88 -0.19 7.66
C ASP A 105 -12.82 -1.20 8.35
N ALA A 106 -13.36 -2.17 7.62
CA ALA A 106 -14.21 -3.22 8.19
C ALA A 106 -13.47 -4.11 9.21
N ARG A 107 -12.13 -4.21 9.14
CA ARG A 107 -11.32 -5.10 9.98
C ARG A 107 -10.66 -4.37 11.16
N PHE A 108 -10.26 -3.11 10.97
CA PHE A 108 -9.52 -2.33 11.97
C PHE A 108 -10.31 -1.14 12.51
N GLY A 109 -11.35 -0.70 11.80
CA GLY A 109 -11.99 0.60 12.01
C GLY A 109 -11.07 1.78 11.65
N GLY A 110 -11.58 3.00 11.84
CA GLY A 110 -10.79 4.23 11.77
C GLY A 110 -10.43 4.73 10.37
N ARG A 111 -10.89 4.07 9.28
CA ARG A 111 -10.76 4.50 7.89
C ARG A 111 -9.34 4.92 7.49
N PRO A 112 -8.36 3.99 7.49
CA PRO A 112 -6.98 4.31 7.15
C PRO A 112 -6.89 4.96 5.76
N GLY A 113 -5.84 5.75 5.55
CA GLY A 113 -5.47 6.18 4.20
C GLY A 113 -4.90 5.00 3.43
N LEU A 114 -5.12 4.96 2.12
CA LEU A 114 -4.57 3.92 1.27
C LEU A 114 -3.87 4.54 0.06
N ILE A 115 -2.69 4.03 -0.28
CA ILE A 115 -1.94 4.37 -1.49
C ILE A 115 -1.61 3.08 -2.24
N ILE A 116 -1.79 3.08 -3.55
CA ILE A 116 -1.24 2.06 -4.46
C ILE A 116 -0.10 2.72 -5.25
N THR A 117 1.08 2.12 -5.20
CA THR A 117 2.31 2.64 -5.81
C THR A 117 2.99 1.63 -6.72
N GLY A 118 3.65 2.11 -7.76
CA GLY A 118 4.57 1.35 -8.62
C GLY A 118 5.88 2.11 -8.78
N PRO A 119 6.88 1.54 -9.48
CA PRO A 119 8.19 2.18 -9.66
C PRO A 119 8.10 3.62 -10.16
N GLY A 120 8.39 4.58 -9.28
CA GLY A 120 8.35 6.02 -9.55
C GLY A 120 6.95 6.61 -9.75
N GLU A 121 5.89 5.86 -9.42
CA GLU A 121 4.52 6.19 -9.78
C GLU A 121 3.55 6.02 -8.60
N LEU A 122 2.73 7.04 -8.38
CA LEU A 122 1.52 6.97 -7.56
C LEU A 122 0.35 6.60 -8.48
N LEU A 123 -0.19 5.39 -8.35
CA LEU A 123 -1.31 4.93 -9.18
C LEU A 123 -2.66 5.39 -8.63
N SER A 124 -2.82 5.31 -7.30
CA SER A 124 -4.04 5.77 -6.63
C SER A 124 -3.79 6.08 -5.16
N ALA A 125 -4.61 6.99 -4.63
CA ALA A 125 -4.71 7.26 -3.21
C ALA A 125 -6.19 7.40 -2.82
N ALA A 126 -6.61 6.71 -1.77
CA ALA A 126 -7.96 6.75 -1.22
C ALA A 126 -7.90 7.24 0.23
N GLY A 127 -8.76 8.19 0.59
CA GLY A 127 -8.84 8.70 1.95
C GLY A 127 -7.75 9.63 2.40
N ILE A 128 -7.00 10.23 1.48
CA ILE A 128 -5.92 11.16 1.78
C ILE A 128 -6.20 12.45 1.01
N ASP A 129 -6.22 13.57 1.72
CA ASP A 129 -6.54 14.89 1.19
C ASP A 129 -5.63 15.25 0.01
N SER A 130 -6.23 15.66 -1.11
CA SER A 130 -5.53 16.03 -2.34
C SER A 130 -5.07 17.49 -2.39
N THR A 131 -5.56 18.32 -1.47
CA THR A 131 -5.44 19.79 -1.47
C THR A 131 -4.39 20.31 -0.49
N ILE A 132 -3.93 19.48 0.45
CA ILE A 132 -2.95 19.87 1.48
C ILE A 132 -1.51 19.64 0.99
N GLY A 133 -0.73 20.73 0.89
CA GLY A 133 0.71 20.72 0.56
C GLY A 133 1.05 21.24 -0.84
N SER A 134 2.14 21.98 -1.00
CA SER A 134 2.48 22.69 -2.26
C SER A 134 3.27 21.86 -3.30
N ALA A 135 3.50 20.58 -3.03
CA ALA A 135 4.02 19.58 -3.95
C ALA A 135 3.41 18.24 -3.50
N ASP A 136 2.75 17.52 -4.42
CA ASP A 136 1.82 16.40 -4.16
C ASP A 136 2.31 15.44 -3.04
N LEU A 137 1.85 15.70 -1.81
CA LEU A 137 2.28 15.02 -0.59
C LEU A 137 2.08 13.50 -0.69
N ARG A 138 1.02 13.08 -1.38
CA ARG A 138 0.71 11.67 -1.67
C ARG A 138 1.83 11.02 -2.47
N ARG A 139 2.43 11.74 -3.42
CA ARG A 139 3.58 11.26 -4.19
C ARG A 139 4.83 11.16 -3.32
N SER A 140 5.06 12.09 -2.40
CA SER A 140 6.17 11.98 -1.44
C SER A 140 6.02 10.79 -0.49
N LEU A 141 4.81 10.50 -0.04
CA LEU A 141 4.52 9.31 0.76
C LEU A 141 4.73 8.01 -0.02
N ALA A 142 4.25 7.96 -1.27
CA ALA A 142 4.50 6.83 -2.17
C ALA A 142 6.00 6.59 -2.38
N ALA A 143 6.75 7.64 -2.73
CA ALA A 143 8.20 7.54 -2.94
C ALA A 143 8.96 7.10 -1.68
N THR A 144 8.53 7.56 -0.49
CA THR A 144 9.11 7.12 0.78
C THR A 144 8.86 5.63 1.03
N ALA A 145 7.65 5.15 0.74
CA ALA A 145 7.33 3.73 0.85
C ALA A 145 8.12 2.89 -0.16
N GLU A 146 8.29 3.36 -1.40
CA GLU A 146 9.10 2.67 -2.40
C GLU A 146 10.54 2.46 -1.94
N VAL A 147 11.16 3.44 -1.26
CA VAL A 147 12.51 3.26 -0.67
C VAL A 147 12.54 2.06 0.29
N LEU A 148 11.51 1.91 1.13
CA LEU A 148 11.42 0.79 2.06
C LEU A 148 11.13 -0.53 1.34
N MET A 149 10.23 -0.53 0.35
CA MET A 149 9.93 -1.73 -0.45
C MET A 149 11.17 -2.20 -1.25
N ASN A 150 11.99 -1.28 -1.74
CA ASN A 150 13.24 -1.62 -2.41
C ASN A 150 14.32 -2.13 -1.44
N ALA A 151 14.38 -1.59 -0.22
CA ALA A 151 15.27 -2.08 0.82
C ALA A 151 14.84 -3.45 1.37
N TYR A 152 13.54 -3.76 1.33
CA TYR A 152 12.94 -5.00 1.81
C TYR A 152 12.01 -5.61 0.72
N PRO A 153 12.58 -6.27 -0.32
CA PRO A 153 11.81 -6.72 -1.49
C PRO A 153 10.65 -7.68 -1.21
N ASP A 154 10.68 -8.40 -0.09
CA ASP A 154 9.61 -9.30 0.36
C ASP A 154 8.51 -8.59 1.16
N HIS A 155 8.55 -7.26 1.28
CA HIS A 155 7.62 -6.46 2.06
C HIS A 155 6.81 -5.55 1.13
N PRO A 156 5.74 -6.08 0.48
CA PRO A 156 4.99 -5.34 -0.54
C PRO A 156 4.08 -4.25 0.04
N VAL A 157 4.10 -4.04 1.36
CA VAL A 157 3.28 -3.06 2.07
C VAL A 157 4.14 -2.28 3.04
N VAL A 158 3.88 -0.98 3.12
CA VAL A 158 4.47 -0.06 4.10
C VAL A 158 3.34 0.60 4.87
N ALA A 159 3.46 0.68 6.20
CA ALA A 159 2.56 1.46 7.04
C ALA A 159 3.24 2.77 7.45
N ILE A 160 2.50 3.88 7.41
CA ILE A 160 2.97 5.21 7.77
C ILE A 160 2.06 5.79 8.87
N ARG A 161 2.67 6.35 9.92
CA ARG A 161 1.98 6.96 11.08
C ARG A 161 2.49 8.36 11.37
N GLY A 162 1.58 9.22 11.82
CA GLY A 162 1.88 10.61 12.22
C GLY A 162 1.21 11.67 11.34
N LEU A 163 0.45 11.25 10.33
CA LEU A 163 -0.21 12.13 9.35
C LEU A 163 -1.74 11.99 9.33
N GLY A 164 -2.34 11.57 10.45
CA GLY A 164 -3.78 11.33 10.53
C GLY A 164 -4.66 12.54 10.19
N HIS A 165 -4.13 13.76 10.35
CA HIS A 165 -4.83 15.01 9.99
C HIS A 165 -5.00 15.20 8.46
N LEU A 166 -4.32 14.40 7.64
CA LEU A 166 -4.50 14.38 6.19
C LEU A 166 -5.58 13.40 5.75
N LEU A 167 -6.11 12.57 6.65
CA LEU A 167 -7.11 11.57 6.27
C LEU A 167 -8.49 12.19 6.11
N THR A 168 -9.15 11.83 5.02
CA THR A 168 -10.49 12.30 4.68
C THR A 168 -11.51 11.21 4.90
N TYR A 169 -12.72 11.58 5.33
CA TYR A 169 -13.79 10.60 5.55
C TYR A 169 -14.30 10.01 4.23
N GLU A 170 -14.37 10.84 3.19
CA GLU A 170 -14.74 10.48 1.82
C GLU A 170 -13.49 10.30 0.95
N ASP A 171 -13.60 9.42 -0.06
CA ASP A 171 -12.57 9.31 -1.08
C ASP A 171 -12.69 10.51 -2.02
N GLN A 172 -11.68 11.38 -2.03
CA GLN A 172 -11.60 12.51 -2.95
C GLN A 172 -11.12 12.03 -4.34
N ASP A 173 -11.47 12.77 -5.40
CA ASP A 173 -11.12 12.44 -6.79
C ASP A 173 -9.73 12.92 -7.21
#